data_AF-A0A2I0F8A1-F1
#
_entry.id   AF-A0A2I0F8A1-F1
#
_cell.length_a   1.000
_cell.length_b   1.000
_cell.length_c   1.000
_cell.angle_alpha   90.00
_cell.angle_beta   90.00
_cell.angle_gamma   90.00
#
_symmetry.space_group_name_H-M   'P 1'
#
loop_
_entity.id
_entity.type
_entity.pdbx_description
1 polymer ?
#
loop_
_entity_poly.entity_id
_entity_poly.type
_entity_poly.pdbx_seq_one_letter_code
_entity_poly.pdbx_strand_id
1 'polypeptide(L)'
;MLLKKTKLAGIISLLFCSNAMAVDISDPPIAVLEDSSRFGPFVSAMDTSSAAVATTNVATYTNTYAQSFTYDIGAPWTYNEYCVYDSDVCEMFWDGSKTDGSDGLYIWRRNILNTYGGSYVSDSTTSIINAAAADPVELTQSRKITAMDADVPVGYGTTNAQFVRRGFYGDDSLTPLFKDNGGFSSAHDATQVLVESTDVSLAGVEFNKKLIVGQSSVDWPNANGSSGRFNACFNAGPDDDRFDYDDLYYCPGFNLQASYWTADDTVTAKIFTTKWINGLSGSESDATYIANAYAINTSGFAVGFSTQNIFSGDSGGRARATIFVPKVTGDVATPTLSYSMSEILKPKTDTGSDYNDIIRDTVAIDITDNTYNAGVFTKLVTNVDTPEQAFIVVGNRTYNQPQNRSYATEFYTYDVKTGETRYPFQANPIKGANSQVSKINNDGLVIGWRDARGQTSPTAEGSARFQSAFIYDYKNKKSAYLDDLYCNDIEDSEVKYRFTNAISITDNNNSDSYTIVANGFDYKNVENYKNRVGSTPVVLSMTVTKAELDAFDNSSQCPIKANEDYERSGGGMGWFVLLPTMMLLFRRFKR
;
A
#
# COMPACT_ATOMS: atom_id res chain seq x y z
N MET A 1 -57.23 29.08 4.09
CA MET A 1 -57.80 29.16 2.73
C MET A 1 -57.29 27.97 1.95
N LEU A 2 -58.17 27.04 1.54
CA LEU A 2 -57.77 25.85 0.80
C LEU A 2 -57.42 26.20 -0.66
N LEU A 3 -56.35 25.56 -1.16
CA LEU A 3 -56.23 24.93 -2.49
C LEU A 3 -56.90 25.59 -3.72
N LYS A 4 -56.05 25.85 -4.72
CA LYS A 4 -56.35 25.48 -6.12
C LYS A 4 -55.28 24.54 -6.70
N LYS A 5 -55.43 23.26 -6.39
CA LYS A 5 -55.38 22.18 -7.39
C LYS A 5 -56.47 22.48 -8.46
N THR A 6 -56.43 22.07 -9.73
CA THR A 6 -55.63 21.02 -10.37
C THR A 6 -55.65 21.18 -11.89
N LYS A 7 -54.52 20.88 -12.54
CA LYS A 7 -54.38 20.09 -13.78
C LYS A 7 -53.05 19.34 -13.67
N LEU A 8 -52.89 18.04 -13.92
CA LEU A 8 -53.77 16.96 -14.38
C LEU A 8 -54.43 17.17 -15.77
N ALA A 9 -54.32 16.23 -16.72
CA ALA A 9 -53.52 15.00 -16.77
C ALA A 9 -53.23 14.62 -18.23
N GLY A 10 -52.22 13.78 -18.46
CA GLY A 10 -52.07 12.99 -19.69
C GLY A 10 -50.67 13.07 -20.32
N ILE A 11 -49.75 12.10 -20.19
CA ILE A 11 -49.78 10.71 -20.75
C ILE A 11 -49.55 10.76 -22.28
N ILE A 12 -48.56 10.12 -22.91
CA ILE A 12 -47.49 9.15 -22.54
C ILE A 12 -46.38 9.28 -23.63
N SER A 13 -45.07 9.15 -23.37
CA SER A 13 -44.25 7.92 -23.40
C SER A 13 -42.79 8.32 -23.11
N LEU A 14 -42.04 7.64 -22.23
CA LEU A 14 -41.01 6.61 -22.57
C LEU A 14 -39.89 7.15 -23.51
N LEU A 15 -38.59 7.01 -23.23
CA LEU A 15 -37.85 5.85 -22.70
C LEU A 15 -36.58 6.27 -21.90
N PHE A 16 -36.30 5.59 -20.76
CA PHE A 16 -34.98 5.31 -20.11
C PHE A 16 -33.95 6.44 -19.82
N CYS A 17 -33.23 6.50 -18.68
CA CYS A 17 -33.28 5.76 -17.41
C CYS A 17 -33.06 6.74 -16.26
N SER A 18 -33.85 6.62 -15.18
CA SER A 18 -33.37 6.96 -13.84
C SER A 18 -32.67 5.72 -13.30
N ASN A 19 -31.34 5.72 -13.28
CA ASN A 19 -30.62 4.82 -12.41
C ASN A 19 -30.81 5.37 -11.00
N ALA A 20 -31.54 4.64 -10.15
CA ALA A 20 -31.22 4.71 -8.74
C ALA A 20 -29.77 4.21 -8.65
N MET A 21 -28.85 5.10 -8.28
CA MET A 21 -27.51 4.66 -7.90
C MET A 21 -27.67 3.84 -6.63
N ALA A 22 -26.96 2.72 -6.60
CA ALA A 22 -27.09 1.73 -5.55
C ALA A 22 -25.68 1.30 -5.17
N VAL A 23 -24.95 2.24 -4.58
CA VAL A 23 -23.71 1.97 -3.88
C VAL A 23 -24.04 1.10 -2.66
N ASP A 24 -24.05 -0.22 -2.86
CA ASP A 24 -24.32 -1.18 -1.80
C ASP A 24 -23.10 -1.25 -0.87
N ILE A 25 -23.33 -0.99 0.41
CA ILE A 25 -22.33 -1.00 1.47
C ILE A 25 -22.70 -2.10 2.44
N SER A 26 -21.70 -2.90 2.84
CA SER A 26 -21.88 -3.90 3.89
C SER A 26 -22.27 -3.23 5.22
N ASP A 27 -23.56 -3.27 5.56
CA ASP A 27 -24.10 -2.99 6.90
C ASP A 27 -24.78 -4.28 7.41
N PRO A 28 -24.17 -5.01 8.38
CA PRO A 28 -23.01 -4.63 9.17
C PRO A 28 -21.67 -4.64 8.39
N PRO A 29 -20.64 -3.92 8.89
CA PRO A 29 -19.27 -3.96 8.34
C PRO A 29 -18.71 -5.39 8.23
N ILE A 30 -17.82 -5.61 7.27
CA ILE A 30 -17.12 -6.89 7.06
C ILE A 30 -16.41 -7.36 8.36
N ALA A 31 -15.73 -6.44 9.04
CA ALA A 31 -15.03 -6.72 10.30
C ALA A 31 -15.11 -5.54 11.27
N VAL A 32 -15.12 -5.85 12.57
CA VAL A 32 -15.11 -4.91 13.69
C VAL A 32 -14.00 -5.27 14.68
N LEU A 33 -13.56 -4.31 15.51
CA LEU A 33 -12.56 -4.59 16.53
C LEU A 33 -13.19 -5.32 17.73
N GLU A 34 -12.87 -6.61 17.87
CA GLU A 34 -13.30 -7.45 19.00
C GLU A 34 -12.35 -7.34 20.21
N ASP A 35 -11.04 -7.25 19.97
CA ASP A 35 -10.01 -7.16 21.01
C ASP A 35 -9.47 -5.73 21.14
N SER A 36 -9.89 -5.03 22.20
CA SER A 36 -9.46 -3.65 22.47
C SER A 36 -7.96 -3.50 22.76
N SER A 37 -7.23 -4.58 23.08
CA SER A 37 -5.79 -4.59 23.30
C SER A 37 -4.97 -4.55 21.99
N ARG A 38 -5.61 -4.77 20.83
CA ARG A 38 -4.97 -4.78 19.50
C ARG A 38 -5.41 -3.59 18.64
N PHE A 39 -4.61 -3.23 17.64
CA PHE A 39 -4.93 -2.25 16.59
C PHE A 39 -5.53 -2.95 15.37
N GLY A 40 -6.43 -2.28 14.66
CA GLY A 40 -7.20 -2.85 13.54
C GLY A 40 -8.69 -2.98 13.88
N PRO A 41 -9.47 -3.84 13.20
CA PRO A 41 -9.05 -4.70 12.10
C PRO A 41 -8.60 -3.88 10.90
N PHE A 42 -7.63 -4.42 10.16
CA PHE A 42 -7.17 -3.90 8.89
C PHE A 42 -7.41 -4.96 7.81
N VAL A 43 -8.00 -4.60 6.68
CA VAL A 43 -7.99 -5.44 5.48
C VAL A 43 -6.59 -5.40 4.87
N SER A 44 -6.12 -6.56 4.41
CA SER A 44 -4.83 -6.72 3.74
C SER A 44 -4.96 -7.27 2.32
N ALA A 45 -5.96 -8.12 2.05
CA ALA A 45 -6.23 -8.68 0.74
C ALA A 45 -7.71 -9.07 0.56
N MET A 46 -8.11 -9.29 -0.68
CA MET A 46 -9.40 -9.87 -1.07
C MET A 46 -9.18 -10.61 -2.39
N ASP A 47 -9.92 -11.71 -2.61
CA ASP A 47 -9.96 -12.34 -3.94
C ASP A 47 -10.46 -11.33 -4.98
N THR A 48 -9.67 -11.06 -6.00
CA THR A 48 -10.04 -10.12 -7.08
C THR A 48 -10.54 -10.81 -8.34
N SER A 49 -10.65 -12.14 -8.32
CA SER A 49 -11.19 -12.93 -9.44
C SER A 49 -12.59 -12.45 -9.83
N SER A 50 -12.98 -12.69 -11.08
CA SER A 50 -14.31 -12.29 -11.57
C SER A 50 -15.49 -13.09 -10.99
N ALA A 51 -15.23 -13.99 -10.04
CA ALA A 51 -16.25 -14.66 -9.23
C ALA A 51 -16.54 -13.92 -7.90
N ALA A 52 -15.77 -12.88 -7.58
CA ALA A 52 -15.88 -12.06 -6.37
C ALA A 52 -17.14 -11.16 -6.35
N VAL A 53 -18.29 -11.77 -6.10
CA VAL A 53 -19.49 -11.09 -5.55
C VAL A 53 -19.31 -10.86 -4.05
N ALA A 54 -20.12 -9.99 -3.41
CA ALA A 54 -20.01 -9.53 -2.01
C ALA A 54 -19.83 -10.61 -0.88
N THR A 55 -19.86 -11.89 -1.21
CA THR A 55 -19.40 -13.03 -0.39
C THR A 55 -17.90 -13.34 -0.56
N THR A 56 -17.11 -12.45 -1.17
CA THR A 56 -15.68 -12.65 -1.46
C THR A 56 -14.89 -13.03 -0.21
N ASN A 57 -13.83 -13.82 -0.38
CA ASN A 57 -12.83 -14.04 0.67
C ASN A 57 -12.06 -12.73 0.93
N VAL A 58 -12.19 -12.19 2.13
CA VAL A 58 -11.46 -10.97 2.56
C VAL A 58 -10.52 -11.34 3.69
N ALA A 59 -9.23 -11.09 3.50
CA ALA A 59 -8.22 -11.27 4.53
C ALA A 59 -8.10 -9.99 5.38
N THR A 60 -8.22 -10.16 6.69
CA THR A 60 -8.05 -9.08 7.67
C THR A 60 -7.04 -9.48 8.73
N TYR A 61 -6.46 -8.51 9.41
CA TYR A 61 -5.54 -8.73 10.51
C TYR A 61 -5.62 -7.63 11.57
N THR A 62 -5.12 -7.92 12.76
CA THR A 62 -4.93 -6.94 13.84
C THR A 62 -3.49 -7.00 14.34
N ASN A 63 -2.94 -5.85 14.75
CA ASN A 63 -1.58 -5.71 15.25
C ASN A 63 -1.55 -5.52 16.77
N THR A 64 -0.53 -6.07 17.42
CA THR A 64 -0.18 -5.81 18.82
C THR A 64 0.41 -4.40 19.00
N TYR A 65 1.07 -3.88 17.95
CA TYR A 65 1.77 -2.60 17.91
C TYR A 65 1.11 -1.62 16.94
N ALA A 66 1.26 -0.32 17.15
CA ALA A 66 0.64 0.75 16.33
C ALA A 66 1.26 0.93 14.92
N GLN A 67 2.05 -0.03 14.45
CA GLN A 67 2.73 -0.01 13.15
C GLN A 67 1.73 0.21 12.00
N SER A 68 2.13 1.00 11.01
CA SER A 68 1.30 1.27 9.83
C SER A 68 0.91 -0.03 9.12
N PHE A 69 -0.36 -0.14 8.71
CA PHE A 69 -0.86 -1.32 8.01
C PHE A 69 -0.17 -1.55 6.65
N THR A 70 0.46 -0.52 6.08
CA THR A 70 1.29 -0.62 4.86
C THR A 70 2.69 -1.18 5.09
N TYR A 71 3.17 -1.25 6.33
CA TYR A 71 4.54 -1.66 6.59
C TYR A 71 4.73 -3.14 6.30
N ASP A 72 5.87 -3.42 5.67
CA ASP A 72 6.45 -4.74 5.55
C ASP A 72 7.84 -4.67 6.17
N ILE A 73 8.02 -5.30 7.33
CA ILE A 73 9.23 -5.14 8.15
C ILE A 73 10.47 -5.80 7.48
N GLY A 74 10.27 -6.50 6.36
CA GLY A 74 11.33 -7.02 5.50
C GLY A 74 11.68 -6.11 4.33
N ALA A 75 10.74 -5.29 3.83
CA ALA A 75 10.91 -4.44 2.64
C ALA A 75 11.02 -2.94 3.01
N PRO A 76 12.23 -2.40 3.25
CA PRO A 76 12.41 -1.12 3.94
C PRO A 76 11.95 0.16 3.25
N TRP A 77 11.62 0.17 1.95
CA TRP A 77 11.01 1.37 1.35
C TRP A 77 9.68 1.74 2.02
N THR A 78 9.01 0.78 2.68
CA THR A 78 7.78 1.03 3.43
C THR A 78 8.01 1.87 4.68
N TYR A 79 9.24 1.95 5.21
CA TYR A 79 9.57 2.81 6.33
C TYR A 79 9.80 4.27 5.91
N ASN A 80 9.76 5.15 6.92
CA ASN A 80 10.56 6.36 6.86
C ASN A 80 11.84 6.13 7.66
N GLU A 81 12.97 6.47 7.06
CA GLU A 81 14.33 6.51 7.63
C GLU A 81 14.33 7.26 8.98
N TYR A 82 13.61 8.39 9.02
CA TYR A 82 13.27 9.12 10.24
C TYR A 82 11.76 9.24 10.40
N CYS A 83 11.25 9.16 11.62
CA CYS A 83 9.89 9.60 11.87
C CYS A 83 9.79 11.12 11.66
N VAL A 84 8.91 11.53 10.75
CA VAL A 84 8.76 12.94 10.33
C VAL A 84 7.72 13.72 11.15
N TYR A 85 7.03 13.05 12.07
CA TYR A 85 5.96 13.64 12.88
C TYR A 85 6.52 14.33 14.14
N ASP A 86 5.62 14.82 14.99
CA ASP A 86 5.95 15.23 16.36
C ASP A 86 6.43 14.04 17.21
N SER A 87 7.26 14.27 18.24
CA SER A 87 7.89 13.21 19.04
C SER A 87 6.88 12.23 19.63
N ASP A 88 5.76 12.72 20.17
CA ASP A 88 4.75 11.85 20.82
C ASP A 88 4.07 10.91 19.80
N VAL A 89 3.94 11.37 18.55
CA VAL A 89 3.40 10.58 17.43
C VAL A 89 4.44 9.57 16.93
N CYS A 90 5.71 9.96 16.95
CA CYS A 90 6.83 9.10 16.61
C CYS A 90 7.03 7.98 17.62
N GLU A 91 7.07 8.30 18.92
CA GLU A 91 7.08 7.30 19.99
C GLU A 91 5.91 6.32 19.77
N MET A 92 4.66 6.78 19.66
CA MET A 92 3.51 5.88 19.46
C MET A 92 3.65 4.91 18.26
N PHE A 93 4.22 5.34 17.12
CA PHE A 93 4.34 4.49 15.93
C PHE A 93 5.43 3.41 16.06
N TRP A 94 6.38 3.57 16.98
CA TRP A 94 7.53 2.69 17.15
C TRP A 94 7.45 2.00 18.53
N ASP A 95 7.44 2.77 19.62
CA ASP A 95 7.10 2.42 21.02
C ASP A 95 5.58 2.33 21.23
N GLY A 96 4.98 1.17 20.94
CA GLY A 96 3.58 1.14 20.54
C GLY A 96 2.71 -0.04 20.96
N SER A 97 3.11 -0.86 21.93
CA SER A 97 2.15 -1.79 22.58
C SER A 97 1.14 -1.00 23.41
N LYS A 98 -0.16 -1.31 23.28
CA LYS A 98 -1.23 -0.64 24.06
C LYS A 98 -1.13 -0.82 25.59
N THR A 99 -0.24 -1.70 26.06
CA THR A 99 -0.25 -2.17 27.46
C THR A 99 0.97 -1.72 28.24
N ASP A 100 2.14 -1.61 27.59
CA ASP A 100 3.44 -1.39 28.25
C ASP A 100 4.38 -0.42 27.55
N GLY A 101 4.01 0.13 26.38
CA GLY A 101 4.86 1.07 25.62
C GLY A 101 6.09 0.44 24.97
N SER A 102 6.16 -0.89 24.80
CA SER A 102 7.31 -1.54 24.17
C SER A 102 7.41 -1.28 22.66
N ASP A 103 8.64 -1.08 22.17
CA ASP A 103 8.99 -0.95 20.74
C ASP A 103 8.61 -2.21 19.95
N GLY A 104 7.69 -2.07 19.00
CA GLY A 104 7.25 -3.18 18.15
C GLY A 104 8.34 -3.71 17.20
N LEU A 105 9.35 -2.91 16.89
CA LEU A 105 10.46 -3.25 16.01
C LEU A 105 11.61 -3.90 16.77
N TYR A 106 11.94 -3.44 17.98
CA TYR A 106 12.72 -4.20 18.95
C TYR A 106 12.11 -5.59 19.17
N ILE A 107 10.79 -5.70 19.38
CA ILE A 107 10.13 -6.99 19.55
C ILE A 107 10.24 -7.85 18.28
N TRP A 108 10.09 -7.27 17.08
CA TRP A 108 10.30 -8.00 15.82
C TRP A 108 11.75 -8.48 15.65
N ARG A 109 12.75 -7.62 15.87
CA ARG A 109 14.18 -7.98 15.86
C ARG A 109 14.47 -9.08 16.90
N ARG A 110 13.91 -8.96 18.10
CA ARG A 110 14.02 -9.95 19.18
C ARG A 110 13.33 -11.27 18.85
N ASN A 111 12.19 -11.26 18.18
CA ASN A 111 11.50 -12.46 17.74
C ASN A 111 12.35 -13.27 16.75
N ILE A 112 13.03 -12.59 15.81
CA ILE A 112 14.03 -13.21 14.91
C ILE A 112 15.21 -13.80 15.70
N LEU A 113 15.67 -13.10 16.74
CA LEU A 113 16.76 -13.58 17.61
C LEU A 113 16.38 -14.76 18.51
N ASN A 114 15.12 -14.81 18.94
CA ASN A 114 14.60 -15.84 19.85
C ASN A 114 14.47 -17.23 19.21
N THR A 115 14.84 -17.37 17.92
CA THR A 115 15.15 -18.63 17.20
C THR A 115 15.84 -19.70 18.07
N TYR A 116 16.64 -19.29 19.07
CA TYR A 116 17.46 -20.17 19.90
C TYR A 116 17.11 -20.20 21.41
N GLY A 117 16.10 -19.45 21.89
CA GLY A 117 15.96 -19.14 23.33
C GLY A 117 14.56 -19.14 23.96
N GLY A 118 13.48 -18.99 23.18
CA GLY A 118 12.11 -19.04 23.69
C GLY A 118 11.48 -17.70 24.10
N SER A 119 10.17 -17.72 24.37
CA SER A 119 9.27 -16.56 24.53
C SER A 119 9.16 -15.64 23.29
N TYR A 120 8.51 -16.17 22.25
CA TYR A 120 8.03 -15.41 21.10
C TYR A 120 6.72 -14.67 21.42
N VAL A 121 6.51 -13.48 20.84
CA VAL A 121 5.26 -12.70 20.97
C VAL A 121 4.74 -12.34 19.57
N SER A 122 3.53 -12.75 19.22
CA SER A 122 2.94 -12.46 17.90
C SER A 122 2.64 -10.97 17.76
N ASP A 123 3.23 -10.33 16.75
CA ASP A 123 2.92 -8.95 16.37
C ASP A 123 1.55 -8.84 15.69
N SER A 124 1.09 -9.88 15.01
CA SER A 124 -0.13 -9.88 14.20
C SER A 124 -0.95 -11.16 14.37
N THR A 125 -2.25 -11.05 14.07
CA THR A 125 -3.20 -12.17 13.99
C THR A 125 -4.11 -11.94 12.78
N THR A 126 -4.21 -12.93 11.91
CA THR A 126 -5.03 -12.90 10.68
C THR A 126 -6.32 -13.68 10.79
N SER A 127 -7.32 -13.27 10.03
CA SER A 127 -8.52 -14.04 9.72
C SER A 127 -8.87 -13.91 8.24
N ILE A 128 -9.46 -14.94 7.65
CA ILE A 128 -10.12 -14.86 6.34
C ILE A 128 -11.62 -14.92 6.58
N ILE A 129 -12.34 -13.94 6.04
CA ILE A 129 -13.78 -13.82 6.18
C ILE A 129 -14.42 -14.53 4.99
N ASN A 130 -15.54 -15.22 5.22
CA ASN A 130 -16.24 -16.12 4.29
C ASN A 130 -15.52 -17.44 3.93
N ALA A 131 -14.30 -17.69 4.43
CA ALA A 131 -13.61 -18.97 4.30
C ALA A 131 -13.18 -19.55 5.66
N ALA A 132 -13.19 -20.87 5.78
CA ALA A 132 -12.49 -21.58 6.85
C ALA A 132 -11.04 -21.82 6.37
N ALA A 133 -10.15 -20.87 6.67
CA ALA A 133 -8.73 -21.05 6.37
C ALA A 133 -8.18 -22.25 7.17
N ALA A 134 -7.53 -23.19 6.48
CA ALA A 134 -6.49 -23.97 7.12
C ALA A 134 -5.30 -23.02 7.37
N ASP A 135 -4.79 -23.05 8.59
CA ASP A 135 -3.53 -22.37 8.89
C ASP A 135 -2.38 -23.31 8.49
N PRO A 136 -1.37 -22.84 7.73
CA PRO A 136 -0.22 -23.65 7.39
C PRO A 136 0.40 -24.17 8.68
N VAL A 137 0.47 -25.49 8.82
CA VAL A 137 0.75 -26.14 10.12
C VAL A 137 2.08 -25.68 10.75
N GLU A 138 3.03 -25.23 9.93
CA GLU A 138 4.33 -24.72 10.36
C GLU A 138 4.37 -23.20 10.67
N LEU A 139 3.39 -22.42 10.19
CA LEU A 139 3.34 -20.95 10.27
C LEU A 139 2.12 -20.49 11.09
N THR A 140 2.20 -20.50 12.43
CA THR A 140 1.05 -20.14 13.29
C THR A 140 1.26 -18.82 14.05
N GLN A 141 2.19 -17.97 13.60
CA GLN A 141 2.69 -16.81 14.34
C GLN A 141 2.99 -15.63 13.40
N SER A 142 2.76 -14.38 13.85
CA SER A 142 2.86 -13.12 13.09
C SER A 142 2.57 -13.25 11.59
N ARG A 143 1.32 -13.55 11.24
CA ARG A 143 0.91 -13.79 9.86
C ARG A 143 0.35 -12.52 9.24
N LYS A 144 0.63 -12.33 7.94
CA LYS A 144 -0.01 -11.32 7.10
C LYS A 144 -0.24 -11.90 5.70
N ILE A 145 -1.51 -11.95 5.31
CA ILE A 145 -1.94 -12.33 3.96
C ILE A 145 -1.87 -11.08 3.08
N THR A 146 -1.14 -11.13 1.97
CA THR A 146 -0.91 -10.00 1.07
C THR A 146 -1.74 -10.10 -0.21
N ALA A 147 -2.08 -11.31 -0.64
CA ALA A 147 -2.98 -11.59 -1.75
C ALA A 147 -3.85 -12.81 -1.46
N MET A 148 -4.94 -12.93 -2.22
CA MET A 148 -5.84 -14.08 -2.22
C MET A 148 -5.93 -14.58 -3.65
N ASP A 149 -5.58 -15.84 -3.86
CA ASP A 149 -5.77 -16.56 -5.11
C ASP A 149 -7.03 -17.43 -4.97
N ALA A 150 -8.20 -16.85 -5.25
CA ALA A 150 -9.51 -17.39 -4.90
C ALA A 150 -9.66 -17.72 -3.39
N ASP A 151 -9.52 -18.99 -3.02
CA ASP A 151 -9.54 -19.48 -1.64
C ASP A 151 -8.15 -19.76 -1.05
N VAL A 152 -7.09 -19.70 -1.87
CA VAL A 152 -5.71 -19.93 -1.43
C VAL A 152 -5.09 -18.62 -0.93
N PRO A 153 -4.74 -18.50 0.36
CA PRO A 153 -4.09 -17.30 0.88
C PRO A 153 -2.61 -17.27 0.51
N VAL A 154 -2.12 -16.07 0.20
CA VAL A 154 -0.72 -15.80 -0.17
C VAL A 154 -0.16 -14.74 0.76
N GLY A 155 1.05 -14.91 1.26
CA GLY A 155 1.66 -13.90 2.13
C GLY A 155 2.92 -14.36 2.84
N TYR A 156 3.02 -14.01 4.13
CA TYR A 156 4.13 -14.41 4.98
C TYR A 156 3.72 -14.58 6.45
N GLY A 157 4.50 -15.38 7.18
CA GLY A 157 4.33 -15.63 8.60
C GLY A 157 5.61 -16.08 9.28
N THR A 158 5.62 -16.11 10.60
CA THR A 158 6.70 -16.70 11.39
C THR A 158 6.49 -18.21 11.57
N THR A 159 7.58 -18.97 11.42
CA THR A 159 7.63 -20.43 11.68
C THR A 159 7.69 -20.77 13.17
N ASN A 160 6.96 -21.80 13.58
CA ASN A 160 6.92 -22.24 14.99
C ASN A 160 8.22 -22.87 15.50
N ALA A 161 8.98 -23.51 14.62
CA ALA A 161 10.17 -24.30 14.98
C ALA A 161 11.48 -23.50 14.94
N GLN A 162 11.51 -22.41 14.17
CA GLN A 162 12.72 -21.61 13.91
C GLN A 162 12.49 -20.11 14.13
N PHE A 163 11.29 -19.65 14.51
CA PHE A 163 10.91 -18.24 14.70
C PHE A 163 11.31 -17.28 13.56
N VAL A 164 11.51 -17.82 12.35
CA VAL A 164 11.91 -17.05 11.16
C VAL A 164 10.73 -16.81 10.23
N ARG A 165 10.77 -15.66 9.55
CA ARG A 165 9.75 -15.25 8.58
C ARG A 165 9.92 -16.00 7.27
N ARG A 166 8.87 -16.71 6.85
CA ARG A 166 8.76 -17.35 5.54
C ARG A 166 7.56 -16.79 4.78
N GLY A 167 7.65 -16.76 3.47
CA GLY A 167 6.50 -16.63 2.58
C GLY A 167 5.68 -17.91 2.56
N PHE A 168 4.42 -17.84 2.14
CA PHE A 168 3.58 -19.02 1.94
C PHE A 168 2.62 -18.86 0.76
N TYR A 169 2.17 -19.99 0.23
CA TYR A 169 1.07 -20.11 -0.72
C TYR A 169 0.20 -21.31 -0.29
N GLY A 170 -1.02 -21.03 0.18
CA GLY A 170 -1.79 -22.03 0.92
C GLY A 170 -0.99 -22.56 2.11
N ASP A 171 -0.98 -23.87 2.31
CA ASP A 171 -0.22 -24.55 3.37
C ASP A 171 1.30 -24.65 3.09
N ASP A 172 1.76 -24.34 1.87
CA ASP A 172 3.15 -24.54 1.45
C ASP A 172 4.04 -23.35 1.83
N SER A 173 5.12 -23.64 2.57
CA SER A 173 6.15 -22.68 2.96
C SER A 173 7.14 -22.42 1.82
N LEU A 174 7.31 -21.14 1.45
CA LEU A 174 8.20 -20.71 0.36
C LEU A 174 9.63 -20.64 0.87
N THR A 175 10.49 -21.56 0.44
CA THR A 175 11.87 -21.61 0.93
C THR A 175 12.74 -20.59 0.21
N PRO A 176 13.47 -19.71 0.94
CA PRO A 176 14.41 -18.76 0.33
C PRO A 176 15.71 -19.42 -0.17
N LEU A 177 16.46 -18.68 -0.98
CA LEU A 177 17.79 -19.06 -1.46
C LEU A 177 18.81 -19.17 -0.32
N PHE A 178 18.93 -18.15 0.53
CA PHE A 178 19.74 -18.23 1.74
C PHE A 178 18.98 -18.99 2.84
N LYS A 179 19.54 -20.12 3.30
CA LYS A 179 18.87 -21.02 4.25
C LYS A 179 19.50 -21.03 5.65
N ASP A 180 20.77 -20.65 5.76
CA ASP A 180 21.50 -20.57 7.03
C ASP A 180 20.94 -19.44 7.90
N ASN A 181 21.11 -19.57 9.23
CA ASN A 181 20.58 -18.63 10.24
C ASN A 181 19.08 -18.25 10.07
N GLY A 182 18.31 -19.08 9.37
CA GLY A 182 16.87 -18.90 9.20
C GLY A 182 16.45 -17.83 8.19
N GLY A 183 17.09 -17.78 7.01
CA GLY A 183 16.85 -16.74 5.98
C GLY A 183 15.37 -16.44 5.63
N PHE A 184 15.16 -15.27 5.03
CA PHE A 184 13.86 -14.62 4.89
C PHE A 184 13.23 -14.87 3.52
N SER A 185 11.92 -15.13 3.49
CA SER A 185 11.11 -15.07 2.28
C SER A 185 9.78 -14.38 2.54
N SER A 186 9.13 -13.89 1.49
CA SER A 186 7.77 -13.34 1.52
C SER A 186 7.13 -13.45 0.15
N ALA A 187 5.84 -13.75 0.10
CA ALA A 187 5.03 -13.56 -1.09
C ALA A 187 4.19 -12.28 -0.97
N HIS A 188 3.86 -11.71 -2.13
CA HIS A 188 2.99 -10.55 -2.28
C HIS A 188 1.80 -10.84 -3.20
N ASP A 189 1.99 -11.63 -4.25
CA ASP A 189 0.97 -11.95 -5.26
C ASP A 189 1.19 -13.34 -5.89
N ALA A 190 0.17 -13.90 -6.53
CA ALA A 190 0.25 -15.18 -7.24
C ALA A 190 -0.71 -15.27 -8.45
N THR A 191 -0.18 -15.45 -9.66
CA THR A 191 -0.96 -15.51 -10.90
C THR A 191 -0.63 -16.71 -11.77
N GLN A 192 -1.57 -17.13 -12.62
CA GLN A 192 -1.30 -18.13 -13.65
C GLN A 192 -0.58 -17.44 -14.81
N VAL A 193 0.72 -17.69 -14.93
CA VAL A 193 1.54 -17.12 -16.00
C VAL A 193 1.52 -18.05 -17.20
N LEU A 194 1.12 -17.48 -18.33
CA LEU A 194 1.09 -18.10 -19.64
C LEU A 194 1.93 -17.22 -20.58
N VAL A 195 3.04 -17.76 -21.11
CA VAL A 195 3.93 -17.04 -22.03
C VAL A 195 4.49 -17.95 -23.11
N GLU A 196 4.30 -17.61 -24.37
CA GLU A 196 4.92 -18.22 -25.56
C GLU A 196 6.23 -17.49 -25.92
N SER A 197 7.26 -18.24 -26.32
CA SER A 197 8.52 -17.64 -26.76
C SER A 197 8.40 -16.94 -28.12
N THR A 198 8.88 -15.71 -28.22
CA THR A 198 9.11 -15.04 -29.52
C THR A 198 10.41 -15.42 -30.21
N ASP A 199 11.27 -16.19 -29.55
CA ASP A 199 12.53 -16.64 -30.14
C ASP A 199 12.25 -17.68 -31.22
N VAL A 200 12.64 -17.40 -32.47
CA VAL A 200 12.42 -18.30 -33.63
C VAL A 200 13.08 -19.67 -33.41
N SER A 201 14.12 -19.75 -32.57
CA SER A 201 14.77 -21.02 -32.21
C SER A 201 13.97 -21.85 -31.18
N LEU A 202 13.02 -21.23 -30.47
CA LEU A 202 12.16 -21.82 -29.44
C LEU A 202 10.66 -21.74 -29.85
N ALA A 203 10.37 -21.68 -31.15
CA ALA A 203 9.01 -21.58 -31.65
C ALA A 203 8.12 -22.75 -31.16
N GLY A 204 7.04 -22.43 -30.46
CA GLY A 204 6.15 -23.41 -29.83
C GLY A 204 6.55 -23.85 -28.42
N VAL A 205 7.57 -23.24 -27.82
CA VAL A 205 7.84 -23.36 -26.37
C VAL A 205 6.93 -22.38 -25.62
N GLU A 206 6.11 -22.93 -24.72
CA GLU A 206 5.19 -22.21 -23.85
C GLU A 206 5.57 -22.45 -22.38
N PHE A 207 5.68 -21.37 -21.59
CA PHE A 207 5.70 -21.43 -20.15
C PHE A 207 4.27 -21.25 -19.62
N ASN A 208 3.77 -22.24 -18.87
CA ASN A 208 2.40 -22.27 -18.38
C ASN A 208 2.36 -22.80 -16.94
N LYS A 209 2.58 -21.91 -15.95
CA LYS A 209 2.62 -22.26 -14.53
C LYS A 209 2.08 -21.15 -13.64
N LYS A 210 1.50 -21.53 -12.51
CA LYS A 210 1.21 -20.61 -11.41
C LYS A 210 2.54 -20.14 -10.81
N LEU A 211 2.78 -18.82 -10.84
CA LEU A 211 3.90 -18.18 -10.17
C LEU A 211 3.42 -17.49 -8.90
N ILE A 212 4.25 -17.55 -7.87
CA ILE A 212 4.09 -16.79 -6.63
C ILE A 212 5.28 -15.85 -6.54
N VAL A 213 5.05 -14.55 -6.37
CA VAL A 213 6.10 -13.52 -6.42
C VAL A 213 6.27 -12.80 -5.09
N GLY A 214 7.49 -12.32 -4.86
CA GLY A 214 7.83 -11.51 -3.70
C GLY A 214 9.32 -11.31 -3.58
N GLN A 215 9.87 -11.68 -2.42
CA GLN A 215 11.28 -11.45 -2.06
C GLN A 215 11.87 -12.66 -1.32
N SER A 216 13.15 -12.94 -1.59
CA SER A 216 13.97 -13.93 -0.90
C SER A 216 15.30 -13.30 -0.49
N SER A 217 15.78 -13.58 0.72
CA SER A 217 17.16 -13.30 1.10
C SER A 217 18.12 -14.20 0.30
N VAL A 218 19.26 -13.66 -0.09
CA VAL A 218 20.37 -14.41 -0.71
C VAL A 218 21.68 -14.15 0.02
N ASP A 219 22.73 -14.92 -0.31
CA ASP A 219 24.04 -14.73 0.31
C ASP A 219 24.65 -13.34 0.02
N TRP A 220 25.31 -12.76 1.03
CA TRP A 220 25.99 -11.48 0.88
C TRP A 220 27.33 -11.63 0.13
N PRO A 221 27.60 -10.87 -0.94
CA PRO A 221 28.77 -11.09 -1.79
C PRO A 221 30.11 -10.58 -1.22
N ASN A 222 30.09 -9.71 -0.21
CA ASN A 222 31.31 -9.12 0.39
C ASN A 222 31.98 -10.03 1.43
N ALA A 223 33.27 -9.77 1.70
CA ALA A 223 34.16 -10.62 2.50
C ALA A 223 33.72 -10.96 3.95
N ASN A 224 32.81 -10.18 4.55
CA ASN A 224 32.25 -10.49 5.87
C ASN A 224 31.20 -11.62 5.83
N GLY A 225 30.70 -11.96 4.64
CA GLY A 225 29.70 -13.02 4.42
C GLY A 225 28.33 -12.75 5.03
N SER A 226 27.36 -13.59 4.66
CA SER A 226 25.98 -13.51 5.11
C SER A 226 25.86 -13.59 6.63
N SER A 227 26.50 -14.60 7.23
CA SER A 227 26.48 -14.84 8.66
C SER A 227 27.18 -13.75 9.48
N GLY A 228 28.23 -13.12 8.96
CA GLY A 228 28.92 -12.03 9.65
C GLY A 228 28.08 -10.76 9.74
N ARG A 229 27.47 -10.34 8.62
CA ARG A 229 26.60 -9.16 8.60
C ARG A 229 25.25 -9.43 9.26
N PHE A 230 24.65 -10.63 9.14
CA PHE A 230 23.48 -11.03 9.94
C PHE A 230 23.78 -10.98 11.45
N ASN A 231 24.93 -11.48 11.88
CA ASN A 231 25.32 -11.41 13.30
C ASN A 231 25.54 -9.97 13.79
N ALA A 232 26.05 -9.06 12.93
CA ALA A 232 26.14 -7.64 13.26
C ALA A 232 24.76 -6.97 13.36
N CYS A 233 23.86 -7.24 12.40
CA CYS A 233 22.53 -6.65 12.33
C CYS A 233 21.58 -7.12 13.45
N PHE A 234 21.67 -8.39 13.83
CA PHE A 234 20.75 -8.99 14.81
C PHE A 234 21.47 -9.38 16.12
N ASN A 235 22.56 -10.17 16.07
CA ASN A 235 23.12 -10.81 17.28
C ASN A 235 24.08 -9.94 18.12
N ALA A 236 24.46 -8.75 17.67
CA ALA A 236 25.29 -7.85 18.49
C ALA A 236 24.47 -7.34 19.69
N GLY A 237 25.06 -7.27 20.88
CA GLY A 237 24.37 -6.75 22.08
C GLY A 237 23.94 -5.28 21.91
N PRO A 238 22.87 -4.80 22.55
CA PRO A 238 22.41 -3.42 22.37
C PRO A 238 23.49 -2.44 22.85
N ASP A 239 24.06 -1.66 21.92
CA ASP A 239 24.85 -0.47 22.24
C ASP A 239 23.89 0.72 22.42
N ASP A 240 24.29 1.71 23.22
CA ASP A 240 23.50 2.93 23.50
C ASP A 240 23.21 3.78 22.25
N ASP A 241 23.81 3.47 21.10
CA ASP A 241 23.58 4.15 19.82
C ASP A 241 22.46 3.48 18.97
N ARG A 242 21.97 2.29 19.34
CA ARG A 242 20.90 1.57 18.59
C ARG A 242 19.47 2.01 18.90
N PHE A 243 19.34 3.10 19.64
CA PHE A 243 18.08 3.80 19.85
C PHE A 243 17.75 4.78 18.71
N ASP A 244 18.68 5.01 17.78
CA ASP A 244 18.41 5.80 16.58
C ASP A 244 17.66 4.97 15.52
N TYR A 245 16.59 5.55 14.99
CA TYR A 245 15.65 4.94 14.03
C TYR A 245 16.33 4.42 12.73
N ASP A 246 17.52 4.93 12.42
CA ASP A 246 18.35 4.57 11.25
C ASP A 246 18.80 3.10 11.20
N ASP A 247 18.79 2.36 12.31
CA ASP A 247 19.17 0.94 12.29
C ASP A 247 18.25 0.08 11.38
N LEU A 248 17.01 0.52 11.12
CA LEU A 248 16.13 -0.12 10.12
C LEU A 248 16.54 0.15 8.67
N TYR A 249 17.52 1.00 8.41
CA TYR A 249 18.11 1.12 7.09
C TYR A 249 19.20 0.06 6.86
N TYR A 250 19.94 -0.29 7.91
CA TYR A 250 21.08 -1.20 7.84
C TYR A 250 20.72 -2.69 8.02
N CYS A 251 19.63 -2.99 8.74
CA CYS A 251 19.39 -4.33 9.28
C CYS A 251 18.19 -5.18 8.76
N PRO A 252 17.14 -4.67 8.08
CA PRO A 252 15.99 -5.51 7.71
C PRO A 252 16.25 -6.36 6.47
N GLY A 253 15.65 -7.56 6.44
CA GLY A 253 15.49 -8.38 5.23
C GLY A 253 16.72 -9.13 4.74
N PHE A 254 17.92 -8.53 4.84
CA PHE A 254 19.22 -9.08 4.45
C PHE A 254 19.37 -9.56 2.99
N ASN A 255 19.99 -8.71 2.14
CA ASN A 255 20.22 -8.96 0.70
C ASN A 255 19.00 -9.59 0.01
N LEU A 256 17.87 -8.89 0.10
CA LEU A 256 16.63 -9.34 -0.50
C LEU A 256 16.67 -9.14 -2.01
N GLN A 257 16.33 -10.19 -2.74
CA GLN A 257 16.16 -10.13 -4.17
C GLN A 257 14.70 -10.39 -4.52
N ALA A 258 14.18 -9.62 -5.48
CA ALA A 258 12.89 -9.91 -6.09
C ALA A 258 12.94 -11.35 -6.60
N SER A 259 12.00 -12.17 -6.12
CA SER A 259 12.02 -13.62 -6.31
C SER A 259 10.64 -14.16 -6.64
N TYR A 260 10.63 -15.33 -7.29
CA TYR A 260 9.43 -16.08 -7.58
C TYR A 260 9.62 -17.57 -7.31
N TRP A 261 8.51 -18.24 -7.01
CA TRP A 261 8.38 -19.69 -6.91
C TRP A 261 7.35 -20.16 -7.93
N THR A 262 7.35 -21.45 -8.27
CA THR A 262 6.21 -22.06 -8.97
C THR A 262 5.39 -22.84 -7.97
N ALA A 263 4.07 -22.92 -8.13
CA ALA A 263 3.21 -23.63 -7.16
C ALA A 263 3.52 -25.13 -7.05
N ASP A 264 4.22 -25.71 -8.03
CA ASP A 264 4.73 -27.09 -8.03
C ASP A 264 6.17 -27.24 -7.49
N ASP A 265 6.82 -26.14 -7.10
CA ASP A 265 8.20 -26.10 -6.55
C ASP A 265 8.38 -24.89 -5.62
N THR A 266 7.77 -24.98 -4.44
CA THR A 266 7.85 -23.96 -3.37
C THR A 266 9.18 -23.98 -2.59
N VAL A 267 10.01 -25.01 -2.81
CA VAL A 267 11.31 -25.18 -2.14
C VAL A 267 12.50 -24.56 -2.90
N THR A 268 12.30 -24.19 -4.17
CA THR A 268 13.32 -23.62 -5.05
C THR A 268 12.93 -22.20 -5.50
N ALA A 269 13.30 -21.22 -4.68
CA ALA A 269 13.24 -19.81 -5.07
C ALA A 269 14.05 -19.55 -6.36
N LYS A 270 13.49 -18.75 -7.26
CA LYS A 270 14.13 -18.23 -8.47
C LYS A 270 14.15 -16.70 -8.35
N ILE A 271 15.18 -16.05 -8.89
CA ILE A 271 15.36 -14.59 -8.82
C ILE A 271 15.05 -13.94 -10.17
N PHE A 272 14.41 -12.77 -10.13
CA PHE A 272 14.16 -11.96 -11.33
C PHE A 272 15.45 -11.32 -11.88
N THR A 273 16.46 -11.13 -11.04
CA THR A 273 17.76 -10.55 -11.42
C THR A 273 18.86 -10.95 -10.43
N THR A 274 20.10 -11.01 -10.90
CA THR A 274 21.31 -11.07 -10.05
C THR A 274 22.03 -9.72 -9.92
N LYS A 275 21.53 -8.68 -10.61
CA LYS A 275 22.17 -7.37 -10.75
C LYS A 275 21.28 -6.26 -10.20
N TRP A 276 21.91 -5.18 -9.79
CA TRP A 276 21.28 -3.92 -9.40
C TRP A 276 20.72 -3.21 -10.64
N ILE A 277 19.87 -2.20 -10.43
CA ILE A 277 19.20 -1.49 -11.54
C ILE A 277 20.19 -0.77 -12.49
N ASN A 278 21.37 -0.40 -11.97
CA ASN A 278 22.48 0.17 -12.73
C ASN A 278 23.48 -0.88 -13.27
N GLY A 279 23.16 -2.17 -13.18
CA GLY A 279 23.94 -3.28 -13.72
C GLY A 279 25.10 -3.79 -12.84
N LEU A 280 25.30 -3.20 -11.66
CA LEU A 280 26.30 -3.64 -10.68
C LEU A 280 25.96 -5.02 -10.08
N SER A 281 26.99 -5.72 -9.62
CA SER A 281 26.88 -7.08 -9.05
C SER A 281 26.65 -7.11 -7.54
N GLY A 282 26.57 -5.95 -6.89
CA GLY A 282 26.38 -5.81 -5.45
C GLY A 282 27.61 -6.08 -4.58
N SER A 283 28.72 -6.53 -5.16
CA SER A 283 30.03 -6.62 -4.49
C SER A 283 30.84 -5.32 -4.54
N GLU A 284 30.30 -4.30 -5.22
CA GLU A 284 31.00 -3.07 -5.64
C GLU A 284 30.56 -1.83 -4.83
N SER A 285 29.73 -2.02 -3.80
CA SER A 285 29.22 -0.96 -2.90
C SER A 285 29.01 -1.49 -1.48
N ASP A 286 29.04 -0.58 -0.51
CA ASP A 286 28.71 -0.87 0.90
C ASP A 286 27.19 -0.81 1.17
N ALA A 287 26.42 -0.19 0.26
CA ALA A 287 24.97 -0.06 0.33
C ALA A 287 24.24 -1.41 0.25
N THR A 288 23.11 -1.52 0.95
CA THR A 288 22.33 -2.76 0.98
C THR A 288 21.50 -2.97 -0.28
N TYR A 289 21.70 -4.09 -0.97
CA TYR A 289 20.83 -4.49 -2.08
C TYR A 289 19.50 -5.03 -1.58
N ILE A 290 18.41 -4.44 -2.06
CA ILE A 290 17.05 -4.82 -1.73
C ILE A 290 16.18 -4.69 -2.98
N ALA A 291 15.51 -5.77 -3.34
CA ALA A 291 14.52 -5.79 -4.40
C ALA A 291 13.33 -6.65 -3.99
N ASN A 292 12.16 -6.30 -4.50
CA ASN A 292 10.90 -7.03 -4.26
C ASN A 292 10.02 -6.96 -5.51
N ALA A 293 9.18 -7.97 -5.72
CA ALA A 293 8.09 -7.98 -6.70
C ALA A 293 6.75 -7.97 -5.95
N TYR A 294 5.94 -6.92 -6.14
CA TYR A 294 4.65 -6.75 -5.47
C TYR A 294 3.49 -7.40 -6.19
N ALA A 295 3.50 -7.39 -7.52
CA ALA A 295 2.45 -7.94 -8.35
C ALA A 295 3.03 -8.58 -9.62
N ILE A 296 2.29 -9.51 -10.22
CA ILE A 296 2.62 -10.15 -11.49
C ILE A 296 1.35 -10.37 -12.33
N ASN A 297 1.42 -10.03 -13.62
CA ASN A 297 0.31 -10.28 -14.53
C ASN A 297 0.41 -11.67 -15.21
N THR A 298 -0.69 -12.12 -15.80
CA THR A 298 -0.83 -13.40 -16.52
C THR A 298 0.13 -13.56 -17.70
N SER A 299 0.72 -12.47 -18.20
CA SER A 299 1.78 -12.48 -19.22
C SER A 299 3.20 -12.54 -18.63
N GLY A 300 3.33 -12.76 -17.33
CA GLY A 300 4.59 -12.95 -16.62
C GLY A 300 5.35 -11.67 -16.27
N PHE A 301 4.81 -10.49 -16.58
CA PHE A 301 5.41 -9.20 -16.21
C PHE A 301 5.17 -8.96 -14.73
N ALA A 302 6.26 -8.89 -13.95
CA ALA A 302 6.19 -8.54 -12.55
C ALA A 302 6.63 -7.09 -12.33
N VAL A 303 6.11 -6.46 -11.29
CA VAL A 303 6.44 -5.07 -10.92
C VAL A 303 6.77 -4.96 -9.44
N GLY A 304 7.63 -4.00 -9.11
CA GLY A 304 8.05 -3.77 -7.73
C GLY A 304 9.14 -2.71 -7.65
N PHE A 305 10.23 -3.03 -6.97
CA PHE A 305 11.40 -2.16 -6.90
C PHE A 305 12.72 -2.93 -6.87
N SER A 306 13.80 -2.21 -7.18
CA SER A 306 15.19 -2.66 -7.08
C SER A 306 16.05 -1.49 -6.57
N THR A 307 17.13 -1.77 -5.86
CA THR A 307 18.01 -0.71 -5.33
C THR A 307 18.87 -0.06 -6.42
N GLN A 308 18.96 1.26 -6.37
CA GLN A 308 19.97 2.07 -7.03
C GLN A 308 20.98 2.59 -6.00
N ASN A 309 22.28 2.43 -6.29
CA ASN A 309 23.32 3.05 -5.46
C ASN A 309 23.28 4.57 -5.64
N ILE A 310 23.13 5.34 -4.57
CA ILE A 310 23.36 6.79 -4.60
C ILE A 310 24.62 7.08 -3.79
N PHE A 311 25.57 7.76 -4.43
CA PHE A 311 26.86 8.08 -3.81
C PHE A 311 26.76 9.40 -3.01
N SER A 312 25.98 9.36 -1.93
CA SER A 312 26.03 10.35 -0.83
C SER A 312 27.20 10.04 0.10
N GLY A 313 27.58 11.01 0.96
CA GLY A 313 28.63 10.80 1.98
C GLY A 313 28.29 9.67 2.95
N ASP A 314 27.00 9.49 3.21
CA ASP A 314 26.42 8.36 3.92
C ASP A 314 25.99 7.29 2.88
N SER A 315 26.37 6.04 3.11
CA SER A 315 26.24 4.96 2.12
C SER A 315 24.79 4.48 1.98
N GLY A 316 24.07 4.99 0.97
CA GLY A 316 22.64 4.76 0.79
C GLY A 316 22.21 4.21 -0.58
N GLY A 317 21.55 3.05 -0.58
CA GLY A 317 20.75 2.57 -1.71
C GLY A 317 19.31 3.10 -1.65
N ARG A 318 18.80 3.69 -2.73
CA ARG A 318 17.38 4.11 -2.82
C ARG A 318 16.56 3.10 -3.61
N ALA A 319 15.29 2.91 -3.25
CA ALA A 319 14.40 2.04 -4.00
C ALA A 319 13.97 2.73 -5.31
N ARG A 320 13.99 1.97 -6.42
CA ARG A 320 13.56 2.43 -7.74
C ARG A 320 12.52 1.50 -8.34
N ALA A 321 11.41 2.08 -8.79
CA ALA A 321 10.31 1.38 -9.43
C ALA A 321 10.82 0.58 -10.63
N THR A 322 10.57 -0.72 -10.61
CA THR A 322 11.16 -1.67 -11.56
C THR A 322 10.07 -2.54 -12.17
N ILE A 323 10.18 -2.78 -13.48
CA ILE A 323 9.44 -3.80 -14.22
C ILE A 323 10.42 -4.95 -14.51
N PHE A 324 10.00 -6.16 -14.18
CA PHE A 324 10.69 -7.39 -14.53
C PHE A 324 10.01 -8.00 -15.76
N VAL A 325 10.66 -7.86 -16.91
CA VAL A 325 10.17 -8.34 -18.22
C VAL A 325 10.57 -9.81 -18.38
N PRO A 326 9.61 -10.74 -18.57
CA PRO A 326 9.91 -12.16 -18.78
C PRO A 326 10.54 -12.40 -20.15
N LYS A 327 11.31 -13.49 -20.26
CA LYS A 327 11.69 -14.13 -21.52
C LYS A 327 11.65 -15.63 -21.36
N VAL A 328 10.94 -16.32 -22.26
CA VAL A 328 10.85 -17.79 -22.27
C VAL A 328 12.18 -18.39 -22.75
N THR A 329 12.68 -19.36 -21.98
CA THR A 329 13.93 -20.08 -22.22
C THR A 329 13.77 -21.57 -21.94
N GLY A 330 14.79 -22.38 -22.24
CA GLY A 330 14.72 -23.85 -22.11
C GLY A 330 14.19 -24.50 -23.38
N ASP A 331 13.59 -25.67 -23.26
CA ASP A 331 12.99 -26.42 -24.37
C ASP A 331 11.52 -26.76 -24.10
N VAL A 332 10.85 -27.43 -25.05
CA VAL A 332 9.43 -27.81 -24.93
C VAL A 332 9.16 -28.75 -23.74
N ALA A 333 10.15 -29.51 -23.30
CA ALA A 333 9.99 -30.42 -22.15
C ALA A 333 10.24 -29.71 -20.80
N THR A 334 11.05 -28.65 -20.80
CA THR A 334 11.48 -27.90 -19.63
C THR A 334 11.46 -26.39 -19.87
N PRO A 335 10.29 -25.78 -20.15
CA PRO A 335 10.17 -24.35 -20.32
C PRO A 335 10.49 -23.62 -19.01
N THR A 336 11.23 -22.53 -19.10
CA THR A 336 11.68 -21.70 -17.98
C THR A 336 11.50 -20.22 -18.30
N LEU A 337 11.50 -19.37 -17.28
CA LEU A 337 11.55 -17.92 -17.45
C LEU A 337 12.90 -17.37 -17.00
N SER A 338 13.53 -16.65 -17.91
CA SER A 338 14.54 -15.65 -17.58
C SER A 338 13.88 -14.28 -17.49
N TYR A 339 14.57 -13.31 -16.88
CA TYR A 339 14.03 -11.97 -16.67
C TYR A 339 15.06 -10.89 -16.96
N SER A 340 14.56 -9.73 -17.38
CA SER A 340 15.33 -8.49 -17.50
C SER A 340 14.64 -7.37 -16.72
N MET A 341 15.41 -6.44 -16.16
CA MET A 341 14.87 -5.29 -15.45
C MET A 341 14.81 -4.06 -16.35
N SER A 342 13.74 -3.28 -16.19
CA SER A 342 13.63 -1.90 -16.68
C SER A 342 13.21 -0.98 -15.54
N GLU A 343 13.89 0.16 -15.40
CA GLU A 343 13.52 1.21 -14.44
C GLU A 343 12.34 2.03 -14.98
N ILE A 344 11.32 2.26 -14.16
CA ILE A 344 10.24 3.20 -14.48
C ILE A 344 10.76 4.63 -14.28
N LEU A 345 11.50 5.10 -15.29
CA LEU A 345 12.15 6.41 -15.27
C LEU A 345 11.16 7.56 -15.44
N LYS A 346 11.35 8.58 -14.61
CA LYS A 346 10.63 9.85 -14.63
C LYS A 346 10.82 10.63 -15.94
N PRO A 347 9.81 11.35 -16.46
CA PRO A 347 9.99 12.30 -17.56
C PRO A 347 11.01 13.39 -17.20
N LYS A 348 11.99 13.63 -18.09
CA LYS A 348 13.05 14.64 -17.92
C LYS A 348 12.56 16.09 -17.77
N THR A 349 11.27 16.33 -18.01
CA THR A 349 10.62 17.65 -17.99
C THR A 349 10.18 18.11 -16.60
N ASP A 350 10.08 17.22 -15.63
CA ASP A 350 9.79 17.59 -14.25
C ASP A 350 10.98 18.35 -13.65
N THR A 351 10.72 19.54 -13.11
CA THR A 351 11.76 20.37 -12.47
C THR A 351 12.34 19.62 -11.27
N GLY A 352 13.59 19.18 -11.39
CA GLY A 352 14.19 18.21 -10.48
C GLY A 352 13.96 16.78 -10.98
N SER A 353 14.84 16.33 -11.86
CA SER A 353 15.10 14.91 -12.07
C SER A 353 15.67 14.29 -10.79
N ASP A 354 15.70 12.96 -10.71
CA ASP A 354 16.20 12.24 -9.53
C ASP A 354 17.71 12.46 -9.29
N TYR A 355 18.41 13.09 -10.23
CA TYR A 355 19.78 13.62 -10.09
C TYR A 355 19.90 14.83 -9.14
N ASN A 356 18.78 15.40 -8.66
CA ASN A 356 18.75 16.57 -7.76
C ASN A 356 18.28 16.20 -6.33
N ASP A 357 18.29 14.93 -5.93
CA ASP A 357 17.90 14.43 -4.60
C ASP A 357 16.51 14.90 -4.11
N ILE A 358 15.55 15.09 -5.02
CA ILE A 358 14.18 15.54 -4.68
C ILE A 358 13.25 14.37 -4.34
N ILE A 359 13.39 13.24 -5.03
CA ILE A 359 12.64 12.01 -4.78
C ILE A 359 13.53 11.04 -4.01
N ARG A 360 13.02 10.53 -2.89
CA ARG A 360 13.73 9.57 -2.03
C ARG A 360 13.64 8.19 -2.68
N ASP A 361 12.44 7.64 -2.75
CA ASP A 361 12.15 6.31 -3.28
C ASP A 361 11.04 6.34 -4.33
N THR A 362 11.08 5.40 -5.26
CA THR A 362 9.98 5.07 -6.16
C THR A 362 9.74 3.56 -6.13
N VAL A 363 8.48 3.14 -6.16
CA VAL A 363 8.08 1.73 -6.24
C VAL A 363 6.89 1.56 -7.16
N ALA A 364 6.89 0.49 -7.96
CA ALA A 364 5.67 0.00 -8.58
C ALA A 364 4.96 -0.94 -7.61
N ILE A 365 3.63 -0.87 -7.57
CA ILE A 365 2.80 -1.65 -6.64
C ILE A 365 2.02 -2.73 -7.40
N ASP A 366 1.43 -2.37 -8.55
CA ASP A 366 0.49 -3.26 -9.24
C ASP A 366 0.46 -3.02 -10.76
N ILE A 367 -0.01 -4.02 -11.52
CA ILE A 367 0.02 -4.08 -12.99
C ILE A 367 -1.22 -4.80 -13.55
N THR A 368 -1.75 -4.32 -14.67
CA THR A 368 -2.89 -4.95 -15.36
C THR A 368 -2.53 -6.20 -16.16
N ASP A 369 -3.42 -7.19 -16.21
CA ASP A 369 -3.41 -8.30 -17.20
C ASP A 369 -3.92 -7.85 -18.57
N ASN A 370 -4.87 -6.92 -18.58
CA ASN A 370 -5.39 -6.34 -19.80
C ASN A 370 -4.43 -5.27 -20.33
N THR A 371 -4.24 -5.24 -21.65
CA THR A 371 -3.52 -4.17 -22.33
C THR A 371 -4.46 -3.01 -22.66
N TYR A 372 -3.98 -1.78 -22.48
CA TYR A 372 -4.67 -0.55 -22.82
C TYR A 372 -4.31 -0.08 -24.23
N ASN A 373 -5.28 -0.03 -25.15
CA ASN A 373 -5.04 0.50 -26.48
C ASN A 373 -6.26 1.30 -26.99
N ALA A 374 -6.00 2.47 -27.58
CA ALA A 374 -7.02 3.35 -28.15
C ALA A 374 -8.23 3.66 -27.24
N GLY A 375 -8.03 3.72 -25.92
CA GLY A 375 -9.08 4.01 -24.93
C GLY A 375 -9.76 2.78 -24.32
N VAL A 376 -9.36 1.56 -24.71
CA VAL A 376 -10.01 0.31 -24.29
C VAL A 376 -8.98 -0.59 -23.62
N PHE A 377 -9.36 -1.20 -22.49
CA PHE A 377 -8.62 -2.34 -21.92
C PHE A 377 -9.12 -3.62 -22.58
N THR A 378 -8.19 -4.40 -23.14
CA THR A 378 -8.48 -5.69 -23.77
C THR A 378 -7.53 -6.75 -23.23
N LYS A 379 -8.08 -7.92 -22.89
CA LYS A 379 -7.30 -9.11 -22.58
C LYS A 379 -6.32 -9.39 -23.71
N LEU A 380 -5.06 -9.60 -23.35
CA LEU A 380 -4.01 -9.86 -24.31
C LEU A 380 -4.35 -11.13 -25.11
N VAL A 381 -4.30 -11.03 -26.44
CA VAL A 381 -4.62 -12.15 -27.35
C VAL A 381 -3.38 -13.01 -27.63
N THR A 382 -2.19 -12.44 -27.47
CA THR A 382 -0.90 -13.08 -27.76
C THR A 382 -0.04 -13.03 -26.51
N ASN A 383 0.09 -14.16 -25.82
CA ASN A 383 0.83 -14.32 -24.57
C ASN A 383 2.36 -14.25 -24.80
N VAL A 384 2.89 -13.22 -25.44
CA VAL A 384 4.29 -13.22 -25.92
C VAL A 384 5.24 -12.45 -24.99
N ASP A 385 6.52 -12.80 -25.00
CA ASP A 385 7.55 -12.20 -24.15
C ASP A 385 8.11 -10.84 -24.66
N THR A 386 7.24 -9.97 -25.19
CA THR A 386 7.63 -8.68 -25.81
C THR A 386 7.44 -7.48 -24.87
N PRO A 387 8.46 -6.63 -24.62
CA PRO A 387 8.33 -5.46 -23.73
C PRO A 387 7.38 -4.37 -24.24
N GLU A 388 7.01 -4.34 -25.52
CA GLU A 388 6.14 -3.31 -26.13
C GLU A 388 4.64 -3.45 -25.79
N GLN A 389 4.29 -4.28 -24.80
CA GLN A 389 2.92 -4.51 -24.37
C GLN A 389 2.35 -3.31 -23.60
N ALA A 390 1.08 -2.98 -23.86
CA ALA A 390 0.45 -1.76 -23.35
C ALA A 390 -0.18 -1.93 -21.97
N PHE A 391 0.50 -2.62 -21.05
CA PHE A 391 0.02 -2.71 -19.67
C PHE A 391 0.12 -1.35 -18.97
N ILE A 392 -0.76 -1.16 -17.99
CA ILE A 392 -0.69 -0.02 -17.09
C ILE A 392 -0.15 -0.51 -15.75
N VAL A 393 0.89 0.15 -15.28
CA VAL A 393 1.52 -0.05 -13.98
C VAL A 393 1.15 1.13 -13.09
N VAL A 394 0.87 0.87 -11.81
CA VAL A 394 0.64 1.91 -10.82
C VAL A 394 1.68 1.83 -9.71
N GLY A 395 2.03 2.97 -9.12
CA GLY A 395 3.03 3.01 -8.06
C GLY A 395 3.04 4.27 -7.23
N ASN A 396 3.97 4.31 -6.29
CA ASN A 396 4.14 5.38 -5.30
C ASN A 396 5.55 5.97 -5.39
N ARG A 397 5.69 7.28 -5.18
CA ARG A 397 6.98 7.96 -4.99
C ARG A 397 6.99 8.80 -3.71
N THR A 398 8.09 8.82 -2.97
CA THR A 398 8.26 9.64 -1.77
C THR A 398 9.18 10.82 -2.03
N TYR A 399 8.83 12.01 -1.53
CA TYR A 399 9.69 13.18 -1.61
C TYR A 399 10.75 13.17 -0.50
N ASN A 400 11.99 13.46 -0.88
CA ASN A 400 13.12 13.67 0.03
C ASN A 400 13.15 15.11 0.59
N GLN A 401 12.42 16.04 -0.03
CA GLN A 401 12.33 17.45 0.40
C GLN A 401 10.89 17.84 0.76
N PRO A 402 10.66 18.55 1.89
CA PRO A 402 9.33 18.84 2.37
C PRO A 402 8.59 19.81 1.44
N GLN A 403 7.52 19.33 0.80
CA GLN A 403 6.57 20.16 0.06
C GLN A 403 5.54 20.69 1.04
N ASN A 404 5.49 22.01 1.28
CA ASN A 404 4.50 22.64 2.17
C ASN A 404 4.43 21.99 3.57
N ARG A 405 5.61 21.78 4.20
CA ARG A 405 5.77 21.06 5.48
C ARG A 405 5.23 19.63 5.46
N SER A 406 5.47 18.91 4.35
CA SER A 406 5.13 17.49 4.20
C SER A 406 6.13 16.76 3.30
N TYR A 407 6.64 15.62 3.77
CA TYR A 407 7.36 14.66 2.94
C TYR A 407 6.32 13.82 2.19
N ALA A 408 5.75 14.41 1.15
CA ALA A 408 4.61 13.83 0.46
C ALA A 408 4.95 12.48 -0.19
N THR A 409 4.03 11.52 -0.09
CA THR A 409 3.95 10.42 -1.05
C THR A 409 3.03 10.80 -2.19
N GLU A 410 3.39 10.50 -3.44
CA GLU A 410 2.52 10.71 -4.60
C GLU A 410 2.30 9.43 -5.40
N PHE A 411 1.03 9.19 -5.73
CA PHE A 411 0.59 8.15 -6.67
C PHE A 411 0.97 8.53 -8.11
N TYR A 412 1.46 7.55 -8.87
CA TYR A 412 1.70 7.65 -10.31
C TYR A 412 1.11 6.47 -11.10
N THR A 413 0.84 6.72 -12.38
CA THR A 413 0.51 5.69 -13.39
C THR A 413 1.57 5.68 -14.47
N TYR A 414 1.95 4.51 -14.99
CA TYR A 414 2.91 4.32 -16.06
C TYR A 414 2.33 3.42 -17.16
N ASP A 415 2.46 3.83 -18.41
CA ASP A 415 2.05 3.07 -19.60
C ASP A 415 3.28 2.42 -20.24
N VAL A 416 3.36 1.08 -20.18
CA VAL A 416 4.57 0.32 -20.52
C VAL A 416 4.97 0.48 -21.99
N LYS A 417 4.00 0.57 -22.89
CA LYS A 417 4.22 0.69 -24.33
C LYS A 417 4.70 2.08 -24.75
N THR A 418 4.17 3.13 -24.13
CA THR A 418 4.49 4.52 -24.50
C THR A 418 5.61 5.13 -23.65
N GLY A 419 5.88 4.56 -22.48
CA GLY A 419 6.76 5.14 -21.46
C GLY A 419 6.17 6.37 -20.76
N GLU A 420 4.87 6.67 -20.94
CA GLU A 420 4.25 7.84 -20.33
C GLU A 420 4.03 7.62 -18.82
N THR A 421 4.59 8.50 -17.99
CA THR A 421 4.27 8.57 -16.55
C THR A 421 3.35 9.76 -16.27
N ARG A 422 2.33 9.57 -15.43
CA ARG A 422 1.40 10.63 -14.99
C ARG A 422 1.28 10.64 -13.47
N TYR A 423 0.98 11.81 -12.90
CA TYR A 423 0.80 12.03 -11.45
C TYR A 423 -0.60 12.63 -11.17
N PRO A 424 -1.67 11.81 -11.10
CA PRO A 424 -3.05 12.32 -11.14
C PRO A 424 -3.43 13.28 -10.01
N PHE A 425 -2.79 13.19 -8.85
CA PHE A 425 -3.08 14.02 -7.67
C PHE A 425 -1.91 14.91 -7.24
N GLN A 426 -0.94 15.17 -8.12
CA GLN A 426 0.17 16.06 -7.81
C GLN A 426 -0.35 17.42 -7.30
N ALA A 427 0.10 17.81 -6.10
CA ALA A 427 -0.33 19.04 -5.41
C ALA A 427 -1.85 19.22 -5.21
N ASN A 428 -2.64 18.14 -5.14
CA ASN A 428 -4.10 18.15 -4.96
C ASN A 428 -4.49 17.29 -3.73
N PRO A 429 -5.28 17.80 -2.75
CA PRO A 429 -5.97 19.11 -2.72
C PRO A 429 -5.08 20.31 -2.42
N ILE A 430 -3.86 20.09 -1.92
CA ILE A 430 -2.87 21.13 -1.63
C ILE A 430 -1.48 20.69 -2.10
N LYS A 431 -0.58 21.65 -2.30
CA LYS A 431 0.84 21.33 -2.49
C LYS A 431 1.34 20.51 -1.29
N GLY A 432 2.03 19.41 -1.58
CA GLY A 432 2.50 18.46 -0.57
C GLY A 432 1.39 17.65 0.08
N ALA A 433 0.27 17.43 -0.61
CA ALA A 433 -0.72 16.44 -0.19
C ALA A 433 -0.20 15.01 -0.44
N ASN A 434 -0.50 14.09 0.47
CA ASN A 434 -0.25 12.67 0.23
C ASN A 434 -1.28 12.08 -0.72
N SER A 435 -0.82 11.19 -1.60
CA SER A 435 -1.63 10.21 -2.32
C SER A 435 -0.85 8.91 -2.47
N GLN A 436 -1.50 7.79 -2.21
CA GLN A 436 -0.91 6.46 -2.28
C GLN A 436 -1.87 5.49 -2.98
N VAL A 437 -1.37 4.70 -3.92
CA VAL A 437 -2.10 3.63 -4.60
C VAL A 437 -1.85 2.29 -3.91
N SER A 438 -2.88 1.45 -3.91
CA SER A 438 -2.84 0.05 -3.43
C SER A 438 -3.07 -0.97 -4.55
N LYS A 439 -4.00 -0.72 -5.47
CA LYS A 439 -4.36 -1.68 -6.53
C LYS A 439 -4.90 -1.00 -7.81
N ILE A 440 -4.73 -1.65 -8.96
CA ILE A 440 -5.39 -1.37 -10.24
C ILE A 440 -6.11 -2.63 -10.74
N ASN A 441 -7.34 -2.51 -11.23
CA ASN A 441 -8.04 -3.64 -11.83
C ASN A 441 -7.90 -3.68 -13.36
N ASN A 442 -8.33 -4.79 -13.96
CA ASN A 442 -8.26 -5.04 -15.39
C ASN A 442 -9.16 -4.17 -16.27
N ASP A 443 -9.98 -3.30 -15.68
CA ASP A 443 -10.73 -2.24 -16.37
C ASP A 443 -9.99 -0.87 -16.28
N GLY A 444 -8.85 -0.79 -15.59
CA GLY A 444 -8.09 0.46 -15.39
C GLY A 444 -8.60 1.34 -14.25
N LEU A 445 -9.39 0.79 -13.33
CA LEU A 445 -9.79 1.48 -12.11
C LEU A 445 -8.71 1.29 -11.04
N VAL A 446 -8.20 2.42 -10.55
CA VAL A 446 -7.13 2.51 -9.56
C VAL A 446 -7.72 2.95 -8.23
N ILE A 447 -7.35 2.27 -7.15
CA ILE A 447 -7.81 2.59 -5.78
C ILE A 447 -6.64 2.91 -4.85
N GLY A 448 -6.93 3.61 -3.77
CA GLY A 448 -5.95 3.95 -2.75
C GLY A 448 -6.49 4.95 -1.74
N TRP A 449 -5.62 5.83 -1.25
CA TRP A 449 -5.98 6.92 -0.35
C TRP A 449 -5.16 8.18 -0.57
N ARG A 450 -5.70 9.30 -0.11
CA ARG A 450 -5.05 10.60 -0.15
C ARG A 450 -5.48 11.46 1.03
N ASP A 451 -4.77 12.58 1.26
CA ASP A 451 -5.17 13.56 2.27
C ASP A 451 -6.64 13.98 2.05
N ALA A 452 -7.45 13.88 3.09
CA ALA A 452 -8.89 14.16 3.01
C ALA A 452 -9.18 15.64 2.70
N ARG A 453 -10.40 15.92 2.21
CA ARG A 453 -10.86 17.29 1.95
C ARG A 453 -10.66 18.19 3.18
N GLY A 454 -10.15 19.40 2.94
CA GLY A 454 -9.90 20.41 3.98
C GLY A 454 -8.72 20.13 4.92
N GLN A 455 -7.89 19.11 4.69
CA GLN A 455 -6.67 18.90 5.48
C GLN A 455 -5.58 19.90 5.09
N THR A 456 -5.14 20.70 6.05
CA THR A 456 -4.08 21.73 5.89
C THR A 456 -2.98 21.65 6.95
N SER A 457 -3.09 20.75 7.94
CA SER A 457 -2.12 20.57 9.01
C SER A 457 -0.71 20.30 8.46
N PRO A 458 0.36 20.82 9.10
CA PRO A 458 1.72 20.37 8.82
C PRO A 458 1.84 18.90 9.23
N THR A 459 2.53 18.09 8.41
CA THR A 459 2.84 16.68 8.75
C THR A 459 4.28 16.53 9.20
N ALA A 460 5.19 17.32 8.64
CA ALA A 460 6.54 17.48 9.16
C ALA A 460 6.50 18.28 10.47
N GLU A 461 7.08 17.73 11.55
CA GLU A 461 7.09 18.32 12.90
C GLU A 461 5.66 18.60 13.40
N GLY A 462 4.74 17.65 13.18
CA GLY A 462 3.32 17.81 13.47
C GLY A 462 2.54 16.51 13.40
N SER A 463 1.21 16.63 13.40
CA SER A 463 0.29 15.49 13.35
C SER A 463 0.10 14.96 11.93
N ALA A 464 -0.11 13.64 11.82
CA ALA A 464 -0.54 13.03 10.57
C ALA A 464 -1.87 13.63 10.08
N ARG A 465 -2.00 13.85 8.77
CA ARG A 465 -3.27 14.29 8.15
C ARG A 465 -4.25 13.13 8.06
N PHE A 466 -5.53 13.43 8.25
CA PHE A 466 -6.59 12.46 7.97
C PHE A 466 -6.56 12.03 6.49
N GLN A 467 -6.57 10.72 6.26
CA GLN A 467 -6.67 10.14 4.93
C GLN A 467 -8.13 9.81 4.59
N SER A 468 -8.46 9.83 3.30
CA SER A 468 -9.72 9.35 2.75
C SER A 468 -9.43 8.51 1.49
N ALA A 469 -10.19 7.43 1.32
CA ALA A 469 -10.01 6.52 0.20
C ALA A 469 -10.45 7.16 -1.12
N PHE A 470 -9.77 6.83 -2.22
CA PHE A 470 -10.14 7.29 -3.57
C PHE A 470 -10.33 6.14 -4.54
N ILE A 471 -11.07 6.43 -5.61
CA ILE A 471 -11.05 5.69 -6.87
C ILE A 471 -10.72 6.66 -8.02
N TYR A 472 -9.90 6.20 -8.97
CA TYR A 472 -9.43 6.92 -10.15
C TYR A 472 -9.58 6.04 -11.40
N ASP A 473 -10.22 6.55 -12.44
CA ASP A 473 -10.31 5.86 -13.73
C ASP A 473 -9.19 6.35 -14.67
N TYR A 474 -8.29 5.44 -15.04
CA TYR A 474 -7.19 5.72 -15.96
C TYR A 474 -7.66 6.13 -17.36
N LYS A 475 -8.79 5.59 -17.85
CA LYS A 475 -9.36 5.86 -19.18
C LYS A 475 -9.85 7.31 -19.25
N ASN A 476 -10.79 7.65 -18.35
CA ASN A 476 -11.46 8.94 -18.34
C ASN A 476 -10.70 10.04 -17.58
N LYS A 477 -9.63 9.68 -16.84
CA LYS A 477 -8.81 10.58 -16.00
C LYS A 477 -9.63 11.30 -14.91
N LYS A 478 -10.70 10.67 -14.45
CA LYS A 478 -11.61 11.16 -13.41
C LYS A 478 -11.32 10.50 -12.06
N SER A 479 -11.74 11.11 -10.95
CA SER A 479 -11.61 10.54 -9.59
C SER A 479 -12.71 11.00 -8.65
N ALA A 480 -13.05 10.16 -7.67
CA ALA A 480 -13.85 10.51 -6.50
C ALA A 480 -13.17 10.05 -5.20
N TYR A 481 -13.58 10.63 -4.08
CA TYR A 481 -13.39 10.00 -2.78
C TYR A 481 -14.53 8.98 -2.58
N LEU A 482 -14.24 7.84 -1.95
CA LEU A 482 -15.28 6.85 -1.61
C LEU A 482 -16.31 7.44 -0.63
N ASP A 483 -15.87 8.32 0.28
CA ASP A 483 -16.77 9.07 1.15
C ASP A 483 -17.82 9.87 0.34
N ASP A 484 -17.41 10.59 -0.70
CA ASP A 484 -18.35 11.38 -1.52
C ASP A 484 -19.36 10.47 -2.25
N LEU A 485 -18.93 9.28 -2.72
CA LEU A 485 -19.82 8.29 -3.34
C LEU A 485 -20.82 7.71 -2.33
N TYR A 486 -20.38 7.39 -1.11
CA TYR A 486 -21.26 6.95 -0.03
C TYR A 486 -22.34 8.00 0.28
N CYS A 487 -21.95 9.26 0.44
CA CYS A 487 -22.89 10.34 0.80
C CYS A 487 -23.75 10.86 -0.37
N ASN A 488 -23.55 10.40 -1.61
CA ASN A 488 -24.53 10.62 -2.69
C ASN A 488 -25.81 9.79 -2.50
N ASP A 489 -25.70 8.62 -1.87
CA ASP A 489 -26.73 7.57 -1.90
C ASP A 489 -27.52 7.43 -0.58
N ILE A 490 -27.19 8.22 0.46
CA ILE A 490 -27.88 8.22 1.76
C ILE A 490 -28.27 9.63 2.24
N GLU A 491 -29.20 9.73 3.19
CA GLU A 491 -29.49 11.01 3.83
C GLU A 491 -28.36 11.45 4.77
N ASP A 492 -28.05 12.75 4.83
CA ASP A 492 -27.07 13.37 5.72
C ASP A 492 -27.19 12.91 7.19
N SER A 493 -28.41 12.62 7.65
CA SER A 493 -28.79 12.12 8.98
C SER A 493 -28.24 10.72 9.29
N GLU A 494 -28.00 9.90 8.27
CA GLU A 494 -27.65 8.49 8.37
C GLU A 494 -26.15 8.22 8.24
N VAL A 495 -25.37 9.25 7.90
CA VAL A 495 -23.91 9.17 7.69
C VAL A 495 -23.21 8.74 8.98
N LYS A 496 -22.60 7.53 8.96
CA LYS A 496 -21.85 6.96 10.10
C LYS A 496 -20.46 6.44 9.72
N TYR A 497 -20.23 6.04 8.48
CA TYR A 497 -18.97 5.42 8.03
C TYR A 497 -18.03 6.42 7.34
N ARG A 498 -16.72 6.26 7.54
CA ARG A 498 -15.68 6.92 6.74
C ARG A 498 -14.71 5.90 6.15
N PHE A 499 -14.45 5.99 4.85
CA PHE A 499 -13.51 5.16 4.11
C PHE A 499 -12.13 5.83 4.12
N THR A 500 -11.13 5.23 4.77
CA THR A 500 -9.80 5.85 4.91
C THR A 500 -8.79 5.30 3.92
N ASN A 501 -8.78 3.99 3.67
CA ASN A 501 -7.77 3.34 2.83
C ASN A 501 -8.40 2.19 2.03
N ALA A 502 -8.66 2.38 0.74
CA ALA A 502 -9.05 1.29 -0.15
C ALA A 502 -7.84 0.39 -0.43
N ILE A 503 -8.01 -0.93 -0.29
CA ILE A 503 -6.90 -1.91 -0.35
C ILE A 503 -7.03 -2.86 -1.55
N SER A 504 -8.25 -3.31 -1.88
CA SER A 504 -8.46 -4.22 -3.01
C SER A 504 -9.77 -3.89 -3.74
N ILE A 505 -9.80 -4.21 -5.04
CA ILE A 505 -10.92 -3.98 -5.97
C ILE A 505 -11.04 -5.20 -6.90
N THR A 506 -12.26 -5.65 -7.18
CA THR A 506 -12.51 -6.79 -8.07
C THR A 506 -12.23 -6.48 -9.54
N ASP A 507 -11.82 -7.49 -10.29
CA ASP A 507 -11.91 -7.46 -11.75
C ASP A 507 -13.36 -7.67 -12.20
N ASN A 508 -13.88 -6.69 -12.94
CA ASN A 508 -15.14 -6.85 -13.66
C ASN A 508 -14.92 -7.79 -14.85
N ASN A 509 -15.82 -8.75 -15.02
CA ASN A 509 -15.83 -9.61 -16.20
C ASN A 509 -17.25 -10.01 -16.65
N ASN A 510 -18.33 -9.45 -16.07
CA ASN A 510 -19.74 -9.69 -16.47
C ASN A 510 -20.79 -8.83 -15.75
N SER A 511 -20.50 -8.31 -14.55
CA SER A 511 -21.37 -7.36 -13.84
C SER A 511 -20.86 -5.94 -14.07
N ASP A 512 -21.70 -4.99 -14.47
CA ASP A 512 -21.35 -3.56 -14.58
C ASP A 512 -21.13 -2.90 -13.20
N SER A 513 -20.46 -3.60 -12.28
CA SER A 513 -20.18 -3.23 -10.90
C SER A 513 -18.85 -3.82 -10.42
N TYR A 514 -18.21 -3.13 -9.48
CA TYR A 514 -16.92 -3.47 -8.90
C TYR A 514 -17.06 -3.41 -7.37
N THR A 515 -16.55 -4.42 -6.67
CA THR A 515 -16.51 -4.41 -5.20
C THR A 515 -15.15 -3.89 -4.76
N ILE A 516 -15.14 -2.88 -3.89
CA ILE A 516 -13.96 -2.28 -3.26
C ILE A 516 -13.99 -2.59 -1.77
N VAL A 517 -12.88 -3.07 -1.21
CA VAL A 517 -12.72 -3.22 0.25
C VAL A 517 -11.72 -2.23 0.81
N ALA A 518 -12.07 -1.64 1.95
CA ALA A 518 -11.32 -0.55 2.56
C ALA A 518 -11.27 -0.64 4.08
N ASN A 519 -10.18 -0.11 4.65
CA ASN A 519 -10.13 0.29 6.05
C ASN A 519 -11.00 1.54 6.25
N GLY A 520 -11.63 1.64 7.41
CA GLY A 520 -12.47 2.78 7.74
C GLY A 520 -12.81 2.91 9.23
N PHE A 521 -13.71 3.84 9.51
CA PHE A 521 -14.19 4.15 10.85
C PHE A 521 -15.71 4.19 10.90
N ASP A 522 -16.29 3.59 11.93
CA ASP A 522 -17.69 3.71 12.30
C ASP A 522 -17.83 4.72 13.45
N TYR A 523 -18.43 5.87 13.16
CA TYR A 523 -18.70 6.95 14.10
C TYR A 523 -20.04 6.79 14.84
N LYS A 524 -20.83 5.75 14.54
CA LYS A 524 -22.16 5.44 15.10
C LYS A 524 -23.29 6.42 14.71
N ASN A 525 -22.99 7.69 14.45
CA ASN A 525 -23.97 8.71 14.04
C ASN A 525 -23.29 9.91 13.34
N VAL A 526 -24.11 10.73 12.67
CA VAL A 526 -23.68 11.93 11.93
C VAL A 526 -22.96 12.98 12.77
N GLU A 527 -23.31 13.16 14.04
CA GLU A 527 -22.71 14.20 14.88
C GLU A 527 -21.27 13.82 15.26
N ASN A 528 -21.06 12.55 15.61
CA ASN A 528 -19.74 11.96 15.80
C ASN A 528 -18.92 11.99 14.51
N TYR A 529 -19.54 11.72 13.34
CA TYR A 529 -18.88 11.77 12.03
C TYR A 529 -18.38 13.19 11.68
N LYS A 530 -19.23 14.20 11.87
CA LYS A 530 -18.93 15.63 11.65
C LYS A 530 -17.77 16.08 12.52
N ASN A 531 -17.85 15.79 13.83
CA ASN A 531 -16.86 16.20 14.83
C ASN A 531 -15.61 15.29 14.87
N ARG A 532 -15.64 14.14 14.19
CA ARG A 532 -14.58 13.11 14.15
C ARG A 532 -14.24 12.53 15.53
N VAL A 533 -15.26 12.23 16.35
CA VAL A 533 -15.12 11.72 17.72
C VAL A 533 -15.82 10.37 17.93
N GLY A 534 -15.32 9.54 18.84
CA GLY A 534 -16.00 8.30 19.24
C GLY A 534 -16.05 7.20 18.16
N SER A 535 -15.13 7.22 17.19
CA SER A 535 -15.03 6.20 16.15
C SER A 535 -14.48 4.86 16.63
N THR A 536 -15.00 3.77 16.07
CA THR A 536 -14.37 2.44 16.13
C THR A 536 -13.81 2.05 14.75
N PRO A 537 -12.58 1.50 14.65
CA PRO A 537 -12.04 0.99 13.39
C PRO A 537 -12.85 -0.22 12.88
N VAL A 538 -13.05 -0.27 11.56
CA VAL A 538 -13.85 -1.27 10.85
C VAL A 538 -13.29 -1.55 9.45
N VAL A 539 -13.63 -2.70 8.88
CA VAL A 539 -13.43 -2.99 7.45
C VAL A 539 -14.77 -2.86 6.73
N LEU A 540 -14.78 -2.11 5.64
CA LEU A 540 -15.98 -1.76 4.86
C LEU A 540 -15.88 -2.31 3.43
N SER A 541 -17.00 -2.78 2.91
CA SER A 541 -17.19 -3.02 1.48
C SER A 541 -17.97 -1.88 0.84
N MET A 542 -17.67 -1.58 -0.41
CA MET A 542 -18.45 -0.69 -1.27
C MET A 542 -18.55 -1.29 -2.66
N THR A 543 -19.76 -1.54 -3.15
CA THR A 543 -19.99 -1.89 -4.56
C THR A 543 -20.27 -0.61 -5.34
N VAL A 544 -19.52 -0.34 -6.41
CA VAL A 544 -19.75 0.81 -7.32
C VAL A 544 -20.09 0.32 -8.72
N THR A 545 -21.04 0.96 -9.40
CA THR A 545 -21.41 0.61 -10.78
C THR A 545 -20.58 1.36 -11.82
N LYS A 546 -20.48 0.78 -13.02
CA LYS A 546 -19.85 1.44 -14.17
C LYS A 546 -20.55 2.74 -14.55
N ALA A 547 -21.87 2.82 -14.36
CA ALA A 547 -22.64 4.04 -14.60
C ALA A 547 -22.31 5.16 -13.60
N GLU A 548 -22.14 4.83 -12.30
CA GLU A 548 -21.65 5.76 -11.28
C GLU A 548 -20.25 6.27 -11.60
N LEU A 549 -19.36 5.40 -12.10
CA LEU A 549 -18.01 5.77 -12.51
C LEU A 549 -18.01 6.60 -13.81
N ASP A 550 -18.84 6.29 -14.82
CA ASP A 550 -18.92 7.12 -16.02
C ASP A 550 -19.47 8.53 -15.69
N ALA A 551 -20.42 8.64 -14.75
CA ALA A 551 -20.88 9.92 -14.22
C ALA A 551 -19.76 10.64 -13.44
N PHE A 552 -19.20 9.98 -12.43
CA PHE A 552 -18.24 10.52 -11.45
C PHE A 552 -18.79 11.78 -10.75
N ASP A 553 -20.04 11.72 -10.30
CA ASP A 553 -20.69 12.85 -9.63
C ASP A 553 -20.08 13.08 -8.23
N ASN A 554 -19.54 14.28 -8.05
CA ASN A 554 -18.93 14.75 -6.81
C ASN A 554 -19.64 16.00 -6.25
N SER A 555 -20.90 16.22 -6.66
CA SER A 555 -21.73 17.34 -6.23
C SER A 555 -22.13 17.25 -4.76
N SER A 556 -22.38 16.05 -4.23
CA SER A 556 -22.52 15.83 -2.79
C SER A 556 -21.14 15.68 -2.14
N GLN A 557 -21.00 16.27 -0.95
CA GLN A 557 -19.85 16.08 -0.07
C GLN A 557 -20.42 15.64 1.28
N CYS A 558 -19.83 14.62 1.90
CA CYS A 558 -20.28 14.19 3.21
C CYS A 558 -20.31 15.33 4.22
N PRO A 559 -21.24 15.31 5.20
CA PRO A 559 -21.35 16.34 6.22
C PRO A 559 -20.04 16.53 7.01
N ILE A 560 -19.34 17.62 6.73
CA ILE A 560 -18.24 18.12 7.54
C ILE A 560 -18.78 19.07 8.61
N LYS A 561 -18.12 19.14 9.77
CA LYS A 561 -18.37 20.26 10.69
C LYS A 561 -18.10 21.55 9.91
N ALA A 562 -19.08 22.46 9.89
CA ALA A 562 -18.87 23.78 9.32
C ALA A 562 -17.65 24.41 10.00
N ASN A 563 -16.82 25.13 9.24
CA ASN A 563 -15.81 25.98 9.84
C ASN A 563 -16.55 26.99 10.71
N GLU A 564 -16.52 26.80 12.04
CA GLU A 564 -16.64 27.92 12.95
C GLU A 564 -15.51 28.86 12.56
N ASP A 565 -15.87 30.05 12.06
CA ASP A 565 -14.89 31.11 11.86
C ASP A 565 -14.14 31.24 13.17
N TYR A 566 -12.82 31.01 13.12
CA TYR A 566 -11.96 31.18 14.27
C TYR A 566 -11.89 32.69 14.55
N GLU A 567 -12.92 33.21 15.23
CA GLU A 567 -12.81 34.39 16.06
C GLU A 567 -11.72 34.07 17.07
N ARG A 568 -10.50 34.41 16.65
CA ARG A 568 -9.34 34.54 17.51
C ARG A 568 -9.79 35.46 18.63
N SER A 569 -10.15 34.88 19.78
CA SER A 569 -10.41 35.59 21.02
C SER A 569 -9.07 36.14 21.50
N GLY A 570 -8.60 37.15 20.77
CA GLY A 570 -7.44 37.94 21.14
C GLY A 570 -7.76 38.52 22.49
N GLY A 571 -7.10 37.96 23.53
CA GLY A 571 -7.21 38.46 24.89
C GLY A 571 -7.08 39.97 24.85
N GLY A 572 -8.16 40.66 25.23
CA GLY A 572 -8.41 42.00 24.74
C GLY A 572 -7.24 42.95 25.01
N MET A 573 -6.98 43.85 24.06
CA MET A 573 -5.92 44.88 24.14
C MET A 573 -5.98 45.76 25.41
N GLY A 574 -7.03 45.65 26.23
CA GLY A 574 -7.14 46.31 27.54
C GLY A 574 -5.98 46.00 28.51
N TRP A 575 -5.39 44.79 28.51
CA TRP A 575 -4.24 44.49 29.39
C TRP A 575 -3.00 45.33 29.03
N PHE A 576 -2.73 45.51 27.73
CA PHE A 576 -1.61 46.34 27.27
C PHE A 576 -1.83 47.85 27.48
N VAL A 577 -3.07 48.29 27.73
CA VAL A 577 -3.39 49.68 28.13
C VAL A 577 -3.27 49.89 29.66
N LEU A 578 -3.40 48.83 30.46
CA LEU A 578 -3.24 48.86 31.92
C LEU A 578 -1.77 49.00 32.37
N LEU A 579 -0.84 48.37 31.66
CA LEU A 579 0.61 48.48 31.93
C LEU A 579 1.16 49.93 31.90
N PRO A 580 0.93 50.74 30.84
CA PRO A 580 1.40 52.13 30.82
C PRO A 580 0.65 53.04 31.79
N THR A 581 -0.61 52.76 32.13
CA THR A 581 -1.35 53.55 33.14
C THR A 581 -0.83 53.29 34.56
N MET A 582 -0.44 52.05 34.90
CA MET A 582 0.27 51.78 36.16
C MET A 582 1.63 52.49 36.23
N MET A 583 2.44 52.46 35.16
CA MET A 583 3.73 53.17 35.14
C MET A 583 3.59 54.70 35.27
N LEU A 584 2.53 55.29 34.70
CA LEU A 584 2.24 56.71 34.86
C LEU A 584 1.80 57.08 36.29
N LEU A 585 1.10 56.18 36.99
CA LEU A 585 0.70 56.37 38.39
C LEU A 585 1.90 56.27 39.36
N PHE A 586 2.82 55.31 39.15
CA PHE A 586 4.04 55.21 39.97
C PHE A 586 4.94 56.45 39.88
N ARG A 587 4.90 57.20 38.78
CA ARG A 587 5.65 58.45 38.62
C ARG A 587 5.06 59.65 39.37
N ARG A 588 3.85 59.52 39.96
CA ARG A 588 3.17 60.58 40.74
C ARG A 588 3.30 60.44 42.26
N PHE A 589 3.84 59.33 42.76
CA PHE A 589 4.05 59.07 44.20
C PHE A 589 5.52 59.18 44.66
N LYS A 590 6.40 59.79 43.85
CA LYS A 590 7.70 60.30 44.31
C LYS A 590 7.80 61.80 44.07
N ARG A 591 7.21 62.57 44.98
CA ARG A 591 7.62 63.94 45.30
C ARG A 591 7.35 64.22 46.77
#